data_AF-A0A432IGM5-F1
#
_entry.id   AF-A0A432IGM5-F1
#
_cell.length_a   1.000
_cell.length_b   1.000
_cell.length_c   1.000
_cell.angle_alpha   90.00
_cell.angle_beta   90.00
_cell.angle_gamma   90.00
#
_symmetry.space_group_name_H-M   'P 1'
#
loop_
_entity.id
_entity.type
_entity.pdbx_description
1 polymer ?
#
loop_
_entity_poly.entity_id
_entity_poly.type
_entity_poly.pdbx_seq_one_letter_code
_entity_poly.pdbx_strand_id
1 'polypeptide(L)' 'GKKLLNYILENIDRNLMLEVRESNKVAINFYENMGFKKISVRKGYYGDTGEDGIVYLYEK' A
#
# COMPACT_ATOMS: atom_id res chain seq x y z
N GLY A 1 -13.16 2.09 -3.97
CA GLY A 1 -11.95 1.70 -3.20
C GLY A 1 -12.23 0.49 -2.33
N LYS A 2 -12.76 0.71 -1.11
CA LYS A 2 -12.97 -0.33 -0.09
C LYS A 2 -13.62 -1.64 -0.59
N LYS A 3 -14.76 -1.55 -1.28
CA LYS A 3 -15.48 -2.75 -1.78
C LYS A 3 -14.63 -3.60 -2.73
N LEU A 4 -13.91 -2.97 -3.66
CA LEU A 4 -13.04 -3.68 -4.59
C LEU A 4 -11.85 -4.32 -3.86
N LEU A 5 -11.21 -3.57 -2.95
CA LEU A 5 -10.08 -4.09 -2.19
C LEU A 5 -10.51 -5.27 -1.31
N ASN A 6 -11.63 -5.16 -0.59
CA ASN A 6 -12.17 -6.27 0.20
C ASN A 6 -12.41 -7.51 -0.67
N TYR A 7 -13.05 -7.35 -1.82
CA TYR A 7 -13.26 -8.46 -2.75
C TYR A 7 -11.93 -9.13 -3.14
N ILE A 8 -10.89 -8.35 -3.45
CA ILE A 8 -9.56 -8.91 -3.74
C ILE A 8 -9.00 -9.64 -2.51
N LEU A 9 -8.99 -9.00 -1.34
CA LEU A 9 -8.43 -9.58 -0.10
C LEU A 9 -9.14 -10.88 0.32
N GLU A 10 -10.45 -10.97 0.08
CA GLU A 10 -11.24 -12.18 0.34
C GLU A 10 -10.88 -13.32 -0.63
N ASN A 11 -10.49 -13.01 -1.87
CA ASN A 11 -10.34 -13.98 -2.97
C ASN A 11 -8.89 -14.28 -3.38
N ILE A 12 -7.88 -13.71 -2.71
CA ILE A 12 -6.47 -14.08 -2.90
C ILE A 12 -6.04 -15.12 -1.85
N ASP A 13 -5.15 -16.03 -2.23
CA ASP A 13 -4.53 -17.02 -1.33
C ASP A 13 -3.05 -16.71 -1.05
N ARG A 14 -2.64 -15.47 -1.32
CA ARG A 14 -1.25 -15.02 -1.18
C ARG A 14 -1.20 -13.63 -0.56
N ASN A 15 -0.05 -13.30 0.00
CA ASN A 15 0.21 -11.95 0.47
C ASN A 15 0.12 -10.95 -0.68
N LEU A 16 -0.39 -9.75 -0.38
CA LEU A 16 -0.52 -8.66 -1.32
C LEU A 16 0.44 -7.53 -0.93
N MET A 17 1.25 -7.08 -1.89
CA MET A 17 2.14 -5.93 -1.72
C MET A 17 1.69 -4.77 -2.60
N LEU A 18 1.91 -3.56 -2.11
CA LEU A 18 1.70 -2.33 -2.87
C LEU A 18 2.70 -1.26 -2.46
N GLU A 19 2.93 -0.31 -3.36
CA GLU A 19 3.68 0.91 -3.08
C GLU A 19 2.77 2.14 -3.17
N VAL A 20 2.99 3.10 -2.27
CA VAL A 20 2.28 4.38 -2.24
C VAL A 20 3.25 5.54 -2.01
N ARG A 21 2.99 6.67 -2.66
CA ARG A 21 3.69 7.95 -2.44
C ARG A 21 3.61 8.37 -0.97
N GLU A 22 4.73 8.78 -0.37
CA GLU A 22 4.77 9.21 1.03
C GLU A 22 3.85 10.41 1.33
N SER A 23 3.62 11.28 0.35
CA SER A 23 2.71 12.43 0.42
C SER A 23 1.23 12.06 0.34
N ASN A 24 0.88 10.87 -0.16
CA ASN A 24 -0.51 10.46 -0.32
C ASN A 24 -1.11 9.93 0.99
N LYS A 25 -1.32 10.84 1.94
CA LYS A 25 -1.83 10.53 3.29
C LYS A 25 -3.20 9.86 3.27
N VAL A 26 -4.04 10.17 2.28
CA VAL A 26 -5.37 9.55 2.13
C VAL A 26 -5.24 8.06 1.82
N ALA A 27 -4.38 7.69 0.87
CA ALA A 27 -4.15 6.29 0.52
C ALA A 27 -3.43 5.53 1.63
N ILE A 28 -2.44 6.17 2.28
CA ILE A 28 -1.73 5.61 3.44
C ILE A 28 -2.72 5.22 4.55
N ASN A 29 -3.55 6.18 5.01
CA ASN A 29 -4.57 5.90 6.03
C ASN A 29 -5.56 4.83 5.55
N PHE A 30 -5.91 4.81 4.27
CA PHE A 30 -6.83 3.81 3.74
C PHE A 30 -6.23 2.40 3.83
N TYR A 31 -4.98 2.20 3.41
CA TYR A 31 -4.33 0.88 3.46
C TYR A 31 -4.06 0.41 4.89
N GLU A 32 -3.61 1.30 5.77
CA GLU A 32 -3.40 0.99 7.20
C GLU A 32 -4.71 0.56 7.87
N ASN A 33 -5.81 1.26 7.60
CA ASN A 33 -7.14 0.88 8.11
C ASN A 33 -7.66 -0.44 7.53
N MET A 34 -7.15 -0.88 6.38
CA MET A 34 -7.49 -2.16 5.75
C MET A 34 -6.58 -3.31 6.24
N GLY A 35 -5.67 -3.05 7.18
CA GLY A 35 -4.81 -4.07 7.79
C GLY A 35 -3.48 -4.29 7.09
N PHE A 36 -3.12 -3.44 6.11
CA PHE A 36 -1.78 -3.49 5.54
C PHE A 36 -0.75 -2.96 6.54
N LYS A 37 0.42 -3.60 6.57
CA LYS A 37 1.57 -3.23 7.40
C LYS A 37 2.65 -2.58 6.54
N LYS A 38 3.19 -1.46 6.99
CA LYS A 38 4.36 -0.83 6.36
C LYS A 38 5.58 -1.71 6.59
N ILE A 39 6.25 -2.13 5.51
CA ILE A 39 7.43 -3.02 5.60
C ILE A 39 8.73 -2.37 5.11
N SER A 40 8.66 -1.33 4.28
CA SER A 40 9.86 -0.63 3.78
C SER A 40 9.54 0.77 3.28
N VAL A 41 10.58 1.60 3.14
CA VAL A 41 10.55 2.86 2.39
C VAL A 41 11.62 2.80 1.30
N ARG A 42 11.24 3.11 0.07
CA ARG A 42 12.13 3.22 -1.09
C ARG A 42 12.40 4.69 -1.36
N LYS A 43 13.63 5.12 -1.07
CA LYS A 43 14.04 6.52 -1.25
C LYS A 43 14.03 6.94 -2.71
N GLY A 44 13.43 8.08 -3.03
CA GLY A 44 13.36 8.62 -4.39
C GLY A 44 12.72 7.68 -5.42
N TYR A 45 11.79 6.81 -4.98
CA TYR A 45 11.19 5.78 -5.82
C TYR A 45 10.39 6.35 -6.99
N TYR A 46 9.68 7.45 -6.76
CA TYR A 46 8.91 8.13 -7.78
C TYR A 46 9.80 9.15 -8.49
N GLY A 47 10.41 8.75 -9.61
CA GLY A 47 11.43 9.52 -10.31
C GLY A 47 10.97 10.84 -10.93
N ASP A 48 9.66 11.03 -11.10
CA ASP A 48 9.07 12.29 -11.59
C ASP A 48 9.12 13.41 -10.55
N THR A 49 9.02 13.06 -9.26
CA THR A 49 9.02 14.03 -8.15
C THR A 49 10.22 13.86 -7.21
N GLY A 50 10.99 12.78 -7.35
CA GLY A 50 12.03 12.37 -6.40
C GLY A 50 11.46 11.89 -5.06
N GLU A 51 10.17 11.56 -5.01
CA GLU A 51 9.48 11.24 -3.78
C GLU A 51 9.69 9.79 -3.33
N ASP A 52 9.75 9.61 -2.01
CA ASP A 52 9.83 8.30 -1.39
C ASP A 52 8.55 7.47 -1.59
N GLY A 53 8.73 6.17 -1.82
CA GLY A 53 7.66 5.20 -1.91
C GLY A 53 7.59 4.34 -0.65
N ILE A 54 6.43 4.27 -0.01
CA ILE A 54 6.18 3.38 1.11
C ILE A 54 5.68 2.04 0.58
N VAL A 55 6.31 0.95 1.00
CA VAL A 55 5.90 -0.41 0.66
C VAL A 55 5.04 -0.97 1.79
N TYR A 56 3.84 -1.41 1.45
CA TYR A 56 2.90 -2.06 2.34
C TYR A 56 2.70 -3.53 1.97
N LEU A 57 2.45 -4.35 2.98
CA LEU A 57 2.16 -5.79 2.89
C LEU A 57 0.86 -6.10 3.62
N TYR A 58 -0.03 -6.82 2.96
CA TYR A 58 -1.14 -7.52 3.60
C TYR A 58 -0.81 -9.01 3.64
N GLU A 59 -0.78 -9.57 4.85
CA GLU A 59 -0.59 -11.00 5.08
C GLU A 59 -1.96 -11.67 4.97
N LYS A 60 -2.05 -12.71 4.14
CA LYS A 60 -3.29 -13.50 4.02
C LYS A 60 -3.47 -14.44 5.20
#